data_AF-A0A497G500-F1
#
_entry.id   AF-A0A497G500-F1
#
_cell.length_a   1.000
_cell.length_b   1.000
_cell.length_c   1.000
_cell.angle_alpha   90.00
_cell.angle_beta   90.00
_cell.angle_gamma   90.00
#
_symmetry.space_group_name_H-M   'P 1'
#
loop_
_entity.id
_entity.type
_entity.pdbx_description
1 polymer ?
#
loop_
_entity_poly.entity_id
_entity_poly.type
_entity_poly.pdbx_seq_one_letter_code
_entity_poly.pdbx_strand_id
1 'polypeptide(L)'
;MSFSERWLTPGIVNVGHGTRILIYSPFLYNEAVERYLGVMETATKRGMEIVVHTLTPEHRNVRYKEMHRRLIEKLRRAGVEVRERRNMHEKAVIILDGENLAVYFGNLNSLSKYKGKADYMLKFAHPEVVNALYLFLENLAVESEREAVE
;
A
#
# COMPACT_ATOMS: atom_id res chain seq x y z
N MET A 1 2.39 4.74 20.41
CA MET A 1 2.66 4.36 19.01
C MET A 1 1.60 3.37 18.53
N SER A 2 0.94 3.69 17.42
CA SER A 2 -0.05 2.81 16.78
C SER A 2 0.60 1.54 16.22
N PHE A 3 -0.17 0.47 16.03
CA PHE A 3 0.35 -0.79 15.48
C PHE A 3 1.03 -0.57 14.11
N SER A 4 0.51 0.36 13.31
CA SER A 4 1.01 0.64 11.97
C SER A 4 2.30 1.50 11.96
N GLU A 5 2.61 2.25 13.02
CA GLU A 5 3.88 2.98 13.20
C GLU A 5 5.06 2.04 13.49
N ARG A 6 4.79 0.84 14.02
CA ARG A 6 5.83 -0.13 14.39
C ARG A 6 6.41 -0.91 13.22
N TRP A 7 5.80 -0.87 12.03
CA TRP A 7 6.20 -1.73 10.91
C TRP A 7 6.45 -1.00 9.59
N LEU A 8 5.65 0.04 9.27
CA LEU A 8 5.89 0.86 8.07
C LEU A 8 7.11 1.77 8.27
N THR A 9 7.22 2.43 9.41
CA THR A 9 8.28 3.42 9.66
C THR A 9 9.68 2.78 9.64
N PRO A 10 9.96 1.65 10.31
CA PRO A 10 11.28 1.03 10.22
C PRO A 10 11.61 0.53 8.81
N GLY A 11 10.63 -0.03 8.09
CA GLY A 11 10.81 -0.48 6.69
C GLY A 11 10.96 0.66 5.68
N ILE A 12 10.63 1.90 6.06
CA ILE A 12 10.84 3.09 5.23
C ILE A 12 12.10 3.86 5.64
N VAL A 13 12.54 3.74 6.90
CA VAL A 13 13.66 4.53 7.46
C VAL A 13 15.00 3.79 7.44
N ASN A 14 15.02 2.45 7.49
CA ASN A 14 16.23 1.63 7.67
C ASN A 14 16.58 0.70 6.48
N VAL A 15 16.15 1.01 5.27
CA VAL A 15 16.31 0.12 4.10
C VAL A 15 17.24 0.73 3.05
N GLY A 16 17.89 -0.14 2.27
CA GLY A 16 18.98 0.20 1.36
C GLY A 16 18.54 0.94 0.09
N HIS A 17 19.51 1.35 -0.73
CA HIS A 17 19.22 1.87 -2.06
C HIS A 17 18.60 0.76 -2.92
N GLY A 18 17.48 1.02 -3.61
CA GLY A 18 16.78 0.02 -4.44
C GLY A 18 15.68 -0.78 -3.74
N THR A 19 15.31 -0.43 -2.49
CA THR A 19 14.14 -1.03 -1.84
C THR A 19 12.84 -0.64 -2.55
N ARG A 20 11.96 -1.63 -2.72
CA ARG A 20 10.62 -1.45 -3.27
C ARG A 20 9.55 -1.79 -2.23
N ILE A 21 8.59 -0.90 -2.03
CA ILE A 21 7.45 -1.08 -1.14
C ILE A 21 6.15 -1.04 -1.95
N LEU A 22 5.36 -2.12 -1.90
CA LEU A 22 4.03 -2.18 -2.51
C LEU A 22 2.96 -2.09 -1.41
N ILE A 23 1.99 -1.22 -1.58
CA ILE A 23 0.89 -1.01 -0.64
C ILE A 23 -0.43 -1.20 -1.37
N TYR A 24 -1.19 -2.22 -0.98
CA TYR A 24 -2.55 -2.44 -1.44
C TYR A 24 -3.50 -1.90 -0.37
N SER A 25 -4.15 -0.77 -0.66
CA SER A 25 -5.13 -0.14 0.22
C SER A 25 -6.28 0.40 -0.62
N PRO A 26 -7.41 -0.32 -0.72
CA PRO A 26 -8.54 0.04 -1.58
C PRO A 26 -9.08 1.44 -1.27
N PHE A 27 -8.98 1.87 -0.02
CA PHE A 27 -9.45 3.16 0.44
C PHE A 27 -8.30 4.00 0.98
N LEU A 28 -8.45 5.33 0.91
CA LEU A 28 -7.58 6.33 1.50
C LEU A 28 -8.36 7.18 2.52
N TYR A 29 -7.68 7.63 3.57
CA TYR A 29 -8.24 8.56 4.55
C TYR A 29 -7.18 9.55 5.03
N ASN A 30 -7.59 10.81 5.28
CA ASN A 30 -6.64 11.90 5.56
C ASN A 30 -5.69 11.56 6.71
N GLU A 31 -6.22 11.14 7.87
CA GLU A 31 -5.39 10.84 9.05
C GLU A 31 -4.32 9.77 8.78
N ALA A 32 -4.66 8.74 8.00
CA ALA A 32 -3.74 7.64 7.71
C ALA A 32 -2.71 8.03 6.65
N VAL A 33 -3.10 8.73 5.59
CA VAL A 33 -2.15 9.20 4.55
C VAL A 33 -1.19 10.23 5.12
N GLU A 34 -1.68 11.25 5.84
CA GLU A 34 -0.84 12.30 6.43
C GLU A 34 0.19 11.75 7.41
N ARG A 35 -0.16 10.68 8.15
CA ARG A 35 0.77 10.00 9.07
C ARG A 35 2.03 9.48 8.36
N TYR A 36 1.92 9.04 7.11
CA TYR A 36 3.02 8.43 6.37
C TYR A 36 3.64 9.34 5.32
N LEU A 37 2.95 10.42 4.94
CA LEU A 37 3.32 11.23 3.78
C LEU A 37 4.76 11.75 3.86
N GLY A 38 5.17 12.37 4.97
CA GLY A 38 6.53 12.90 5.11
C GLY A 38 7.62 11.81 5.11
N VAL A 39 7.29 10.63 5.63
CA VAL A 39 8.22 9.48 5.66
C VAL A 39 8.36 8.87 4.27
N MET A 40 7.24 8.73 3.53
CA MET A 40 7.25 8.31 2.12
C MET A 40 8.02 9.29 1.25
N GLU A 41 7.79 10.59 1.39
CA GLU A 41 8.50 11.63 0.63
C GLU A 41 10.01 11.60 0.89
N THR A 42 10.43 11.39 2.14
CA THR A 42 11.84 11.28 2.48
C THR A 42 12.47 10.03 1.85
N ALA A 43 11.74 8.91 1.84
CA ALA A 43 12.22 7.66 1.28
C ALA A 43 12.32 7.68 -0.25
N THR A 44 11.32 8.22 -0.95
CA THR A 44 11.35 8.35 -2.41
C THR A 44 12.50 9.25 -2.85
N LYS A 45 12.78 10.36 -2.13
CA LYS A 45 13.96 11.21 -2.35
C LYS A 45 15.30 10.51 -2.13
N ARG A 46 15.33 9.43 -1.34
CA ARG A 46 16.52 8.59 -1.12
C ARG A 46 16.66 7.46 -2.15
N GLY A 47 15.75 7.39 -3.13
CA GLY A 47 15.79 6.40 -4.21
C GLY A 47 14.98 5.13 -3.94
N MET A 48 14.13 5.11 -2.91
CA MET A 48 13.20 4.00 -2.71
C MET A 48 12.00 4.09 -3.65
N GLU A 49 11.55 2.96 -4.17
CA GLU A 49 10.31 2.87 -4.95
C GLU A 49 9.14 2.56 -4.03
N ILE A 50 8.12 3.42 -4.01
CA ILE A 50 6.88 3.16 -3.28
C ILE A 50 5.73 3.16 -4.28
N VAL A 51 5.00 2.05 -4.34
CA VAL A 51 3.84 1.86 -5.20
C VAL A 51 2.60 1.65 -4.34
N VAL A 52 1.58 2.47 -4.54
CA VAL A 52 0.27 2.36 -3.88
C VAL A 52 -0.77 1.93 -4.89
N HIS A 53 -1.39 0.78 -4.67
CA HIS A 53 -2.62 0.38 -5.34
C HIS A 53 -3.82 0.84 -4.52
N THR A 54 -4.74 1.57 -5.14
CA THR A 54 -5.97 2.06 -4.50
C THR A 54 -7.14 2.11 -5.47
N LEU A 55 -8.38 2.13 -4.97
CA LEU A 55 -9.54 2.26 -5.85
C LEU A 55 -9.56 3.63 -6.55
N THR A 56 -10.05 3.68 -7.79
CA THR A 56 -10.36 4.96 -8.46
C THR A 56 -11.36 5.77 -7.63
N PRO A 57 -11.26 7.11 -7.57
CA PRO A 57 -12.24 7.97 -6.91
C PRO A 57 -13.70 7.71 -7.33
N GLU A 58 -13.91 7.26 -8.56
CA GLU A 58 -15.22 7.07 -9.18
C GLU A 58 -15.92 5.81 -8.68
N HIS A 59 -15.17 4.86 -8.09
CA HIS A 59 -15.69 3.56 -7.65
C HIS A 59 -16.84 3.72 -6.63
N ARG A 60 -17.88 2.91 -6.77
CA ARG A 60 -19.12 3.02 -5.98
C ARG A 60 -18.92 2.94 -4.46
N ASN A 61 -17.89 2.21 -4.01
CA ASN A 61 -17.58 2.05 -2.59
C ASN A 61 -16.74 3.21 -2.01
N VAL A 62 -16.26 4.14 -2.84
CA VAL A 62 -15.51 5.33 -2.38
C VAL A 62 -16.51 6.40 -1.96
N ARG A 63 -16.71 6.54 -0.64
CA ARG A 63 -17.70 7.46 -0.05
C ARG A 63 -17.36 8.94 -0.28
N TYR A 64 -16.09 9.31 -0.17
CA TYR A 64 -15.62 10.70 -0.25
C TYR A 64 -14.71 10.90 -1.46
N LYS A 65 -15.30 10.87 -2.66
CA LYS A 65 -14.57 10.85 -3.95
C LYS A 65 -13.53 11.97 -4.08
N GLU A 66 -13.90 13.20 -3.74
CA GLU A 66 -12.99 14.34 -3.86
C GLU A 66 -11.83 14.29 -2.85
N MET A 67 -12.09 13.83 -1.63
CA MET A 67 -11.04 13.60 -0.65
C MET A 67 -10.08 12.51 -1.13
N HIS A 68 -10.62 11.41 -1.67
CA HIS A 68 -9.84 10.31 -2.20
C HIS A 68 -8.94 10.76 -3.36
N ARG A 69 -9.49 11.51 -4.32
CA ARG A 69 -8.73 12.13 -5.43
C ARG A 69 -7.61 13.03 -4.91
N ARG A 70 -7.91 13.92 -3.95
CA ARG A 70 -6.89 14.80 -3.35
C ARG A 70 -5.78 14.01 -2.66
N LEU A 71 -6.09 12.90 -1.99
CA LEU A 71 -5.09 12.07 -1.33
C LEU A 71 -4.19 11.32 -2.32
N ILE A 72 -4.75 10.84 -3.44
CA ILE A 72 -3.97 10.30 -4.56
C ILE A 72 -2.95 11.34 -5.04
N GLU A 73 -3.40 12.58 -5.27
CA GLU A 73 -2.52 13.66 -5.72
C GLU A 73 -1.45 14.05 -4.68
N LYS A 74 -1.74 13.92 -3.38
CA LYS A 74 -0.73 14.12 -2.33
C LYS A 74 0.34 13.03 -2.37
N LEU A 75 -0.05 11.77 -2.50
CA LEU A 75 0.89 10.65 -2.62
C LEU A 75 1.79 10.82 -3.85
N ARG A 76 1.20 11.15 -5.01
CA ARG A 76 1.97 11.42 -6.25
C ARG A 76 2.98 12.54 -6.06
N ARG A 77 2.59 13.66 -5.41
CA ARG A 77 3.52 14.77 -5.10
C ARG A 77 4.65 14.38 -4.15
N ALA A 78 4.44 13.40 -3.29
CA ALA A 78 5.47 12.82 -2.43
C ALA A 78 6.40 11.82 -3.18
N GLY A 79 6.26 11.68 -4.50
CA GLY A 79 7.07 10.76 -5.30
C GLY A 79 6.60 9.31 -5.24
N VAL A 80 5.42 9.04 -4.68
CA VAL A 80 4.82 7.70 -4.64
C VAL A 80 4.13 7.42 -5.97
N GLU A 81 4.40 6.26 -6.59
CA GLU A 81 3.63 5.79 -7.72
C GLU A 81 2.24 5.36 -7.23
N VAL A 82 1.18 5.91 -7.82
CA VAL A 82 -0.20 5.54 -7.47
C VAL A 82 -0.87 4.87 -8.66
N ARG A 83 -1.17 3.58 -8.50
CA ARG A 83 -1.90 2.74 -9.44
C ARG A 83 -3.37 2.69 -9.02
N GLU A 84 -4.19 3.48 -9.69
CA GLU A 84 -5.63 3.46 -9.49
C GLU A 84 -6.24 2.21 -10.12
N ARG A 85 -7.16 1.56 -9.41
CA ARG A 85 -7.77 0.27 -9.79
C ARG A 85 -9.29 0.33 -9.68
N ARG A 86 -9.99 -0.34 -10.58
CA ARG A 86 -11.46 -0.39 -10.59
C ARG A 86 -11.99 -1.57 -9.77
N ASN A 87 -11.21 -2.63 -9.62
CA ASN A 87 -11.68 -3.88 -9.03
C ASN A 87 -10.67 -4.47 -8.02
N MET A 88 -10.56 -3.84 -6.84
CA MET A 88 -9.64 -4.28 -5.80
C MET A 88 -10.28 -4.29 -4.40
N HIS A 89 -9.88 -5.26 -3.58
CA HIS A 89 -10.21 -5.39 -2.16
C HIS A 89 -9.02 -5.87 -1.30
N GLU A 90 -7.88 -6.13 -1.92
CA GLU A 90 -6.61 -6.60 -1.35
C GLU A 90 -6.08 -5.61 -0.33
N LYS A 91 -5.55 -6.11 0.78
CA LYS A 91 -4.99 -5.31 1.87
C LYS A 91 -3.67 -5.90 2.29
N ALA A 92 -2.61 -5.31 1.76
CA ALA A 92 -1.28 -5.85 1.92
C ALA A 92 -0.21 -4.75 1.89
N VAL A 93 0.92 -5.03 2.51
CA VAL A 93 2.15 -4.25 2.38
C VAL A 93 3.29 -5.23 2.10
N ILE A 94 3.99 -5.05 1.00
CA ILE A 94 5.15 -5.86 0.62
C ILE A 94 6.38 -4.98 0.69
N ILE A 95 7.44 -5.46 1.31
CA ILE A 95 8.74 -4.82 1.38
C ILE A 95 9.74 -5.76 0.71
N LEU A 96 10.36 -5.28 -0.35
CA LEU A 96 11.39 -5.97 -1.12
C LEU A 96 12.71 -5.21 -0.95
N ASP A 97 13.52 -5.62 0.01
CA ASP A 97 14.80 -4.97 0.36
C ASP A 97 15.96 -5.98 0.36
N GLY A 98 16.50 -6.31 -0.81
CA GLY A 98 17.52 -7.35 -0.95
C GLY A 98 17.03 -8.68 -0.38
N GLU A 99 17.73 -9.19 0.64
CA GLU A 99 17.34 -10.42 1.37
C GLU A 99 16.30 -10.17 2.48
N ASN A 100 16.05 -8.90 2.85
CA ASN A 100 15.12 -8.51 3.91
C ASN A 100 13.69 -8.38 3.34
N LEU A 101 13.09 -9.52 3.04
CA LEU A 101 11.74 -9.58 2.47
C LEU A 101 10.67 -9.65 3.56
N ALA A 102 9.59 -8.91 3.39
CA ALA A 102 8.43 -9.02 4.27
C ALA A 102 7.12 -8.77 3.54
N VAL A 103 6.09 -9.54 3.88
CA VAL A 103 4.70 -9.28 3.49
C VAL A 103 3.84 -9.18 4.74
N TYR A 104 3.09 -8.10 4.84
CA TYR A 104 1.99 -7.95 5.76
C TYR A 104 0.69 -8.16 4.98
N PHE A 105 -0.13 -9.10 5.39
CA PHE A 105 -1.39 -9.43 4.72
C PHE A 105 -2.52 -9.60 5.72
N GLY A 106 -3.71 -9.07 5.44
CA GLY A 106 -4.84 -9.17 6.38
C GLY A 106 -6.04 -8.31 6.00
N ASN A 107 -6.80 -7.87 7.01
CA ASN A 107 -8.03 -7.09 6.79
C ASN A 107 -7.88 -5.58 7.08
N LEU A 108 -6.70 -5.13 7.49
CA LEU A 108 -6.38 -3.73 7.76
C LEU A 108 -6.14 -2.93 6.47
N ASN A 109 -6.86 -1.83 6.28
CA ASN A 109 -6.53 -0.87 5.21
C ASN A 109 -5.43 0.09 5.70
N SER A 110 -4.18 -0.15 5.27
CA SER A 110 -2.99 0.59 5.75
C SER A 110 -3.08 2.11 5.58
N LEU A 111 -3.79 2.60 4.55
CA LEU A 111 -3.93 4.02 4.25
C LEU A 111 -5.33 4.57 4.49
N SER A 112 -6.23 3.81 5.11
CA SER A 112 -7.60 4.27 5.38
C SER A 112 -8.09 4.01 6.80
N LYS A 113 -7.53 3.05 7.54
CA LYS A 113 -8.22 2.61 8.75
C LYS A 113 -8.37 3.71 9.80
N TYR A 114 -9.64 3.84 10.17
CA TYR A 114 -10.26 4.58 11.24
C TYR A 114 -10.41 3.72 12.51
N LYS A 115 -10.40 4.37 13.68
CA LYS A 115 -10.49 3.77 15.02
C LYS A 115 -11.71 2.83 15.16
N GLY A 116 -11.61 1.81 16.03
CA GLY A 116 -12.79 1.08 16.54
C GLY A 116 -13.14 -0.28 15.91
N LYS A 117 -12.24 -0.93 15.17
CA LYS A 117 -12.41 -2.33 14.73
C LYS A 117 -11.21 -3.19 15.11
N ALA A 118 -11.42 -4.47 15.40
CA ALA A 118 -10.34 -5.44 15.52
C ALA A 118 -9.90 -5.88 14.11
N ASP A 119 -8.81 -5.29 13.60
CA ASP A 119 -8.17 -5.76 12.38
C ASP A 119 -6.83 -6.41 12.73
N TYR A 120 -6.36 -7.26 11.83
CA TYR A 120 -5.09 -7.95 11.93
C TYR A 120 -4.32 -7.81 10.61
N MET A 121 -3.00 -7.94 10.74
CA MET A 121 -2.08 -8.18 9.63
C MET A 121 -1.14 -9.29 10.07
N LEU A 122 -1.06 -10.36 9.29
CA LEU A 122 -0.07 -11.41 9.45
C LEU A 122 1.21 -10.97 8.76
N LYS A 123 2.36 -11.16 9.44
CA LYS A 123 3.68 -10.89 8.87
C LYS A 123 4.31 -12.21 8.43
N PHE A 124 4.70 -12.27 7.16
CA PHE A 124 5.53 -13.31 6.60
C PHE A 124 6.88 -12.72 6.23
N ALA A 125 7.97 -13.42 6.56
CA ALA A 125 9.34 -13.01 6.26
C ALA A 125 10.17 -14.12 5.59
N HIS A 126 9.60 -15.32 5.42
CA HIS A 126 10.28 -16.38 4.69
C HIS A 126 10.30 -16.04 3.20
N PRO A 127 11.48 -16.01 2.53
CA PRO A 127 11.60 -15.51 1.16
C PRO A 127 10.63 -16.15 0.16
N GLU A 128 10.48 -17.48 0.21
CA GLU A 128 9.57 -18.20 -0.68
C GLU A 128 8.11 -17.79 -0.52
N VAL A 129 7.68 -17.55 0.73
CA VAL A 129 6.30 -17.13 1.02
C VAL A 129 6.08 -15.69 0.56
N VAL A 130 7.06 -14.81 0.80
CA VAL A 130 7.01 -13.42 0.32
C VAL A 130 6.94 -13.38 -1.20
N ASN A 131 7.80 -14.13 -1.89
CA ASN A 131 7.83 -14.19 -3.35
C ASN A 131 6.52 -14.74 -3.92
N ALA A 132 5.97 -15.80 -3.34
CA ALA A 132 4.68 -16.35 -3.78
C ALA A 132 3.54 -15.33 -3.61
N LEU A 133 3.47 -14.64 -2.47
CA LEU A 133 2.45 -13.60 -2.24
C LEU A 133 2.64 -12.37 -3.12
N TYR A 134 3.89 -11.96 -3.38
CA TYR A 134 4.21 -10.88 -4.31
C TYR A 134 3.74 -11.19 -5.73
N LEU A 135 4.11 -12.36 -6.27
CA LEU A 135 3.69 -12.79 -7.59
C LEU A 135 2.17 -12.93 -7.69
N PHE A 136 1.53 -13.49 -6.66
CA PHE A 136 0.08 -13.59 -6.59
C PHE A 136 -0.60 -12.22 -6.64
N LEU A 137 -0.14 -11.25 -5.85
CA LEU A 137 -0.75 -9.91 -5.77
C LEU A 137 -0.52 -9.08 -7.03
N GLU A 138 0.67 -9.14 -7.64
CA GLU A 138 0.92 -8.45 -8.91
C GLU A 138 0.10 -9.08 -10.04
N ASN A 139 0.00 -10.41 -10.12
CA ASN A 139 -0.86 -11.07 -11.10
C ASN A 139 -2.33 -10.73 -10.88
N LEU A 140 -2.82 -10.80 -9.65
CA LEU A 140 -4.19 -10.43 -9.32
C LEU A 140 -4.45 -8.97 -9.71
N ALA A 141 -3.49 -8.07 -9.50
CA ALA A 141 -3.63 -6.66 -9.86
C ALA A 141 -3.82 -6.42 -11.36
N VAL A 142 -3.21 -7.24 -12.20
CA VAL A 142 -3.40 -7.22 -13.65
C VAL A 142 -4.71 -7.90 -14.04
N GLU A 143 -4.93 -9.14 -13.60
CA GLU A 143 -6.06 -9.95 -14.04
C GLU A 143 -7.41 -9.37 -13.63
N SER A 144 -7.51 -8.76 -12.45
CA SER A 144 -8.79 -8.21 -11.99
C SER A 144 -9.20 -6.90 -12.67
N GLU A 145 -8.30 -6.27 -13.44
CA GLU A 145 -8.62 -5.13 -14.31
C GLU A 145 -8.91 -5.53 -15.77
N ARG A 146 -8.71 -6.81 -16.14
CA ARG A 146 -9.13 -7.28 -17.46
C ARG A 146 -10.65 -7.23 -17.53
N GLU A 147 -11.18 -6.65 -18.59
CA GLU A 147 -12.61 -6.74 -18.89
C GLU A 147 -12.97 -8.23 -18.95
N ALA A 148 -14.02 -8.61 -18.23
CA ALA A 148 -14.57 -9.95 -18.41
C ALA A 148 -14.98 -10.03 -19.88
N VAL A 149 -14.31 -10.90 -20.64
CA VAL A 149 -14.79 -11.29 -21.96
C VAL A 149 -16.08 -12.05 -21.69
N GLU A 150 -17.21 -11.37 -21.85
CA GLU A 150 -18.55 -12.00 -21.87
C GLU A 150 -18.67 -12.97 -23.06
#